data_AF-E0UEE1-F1
#
_entry.id   AF-E0UEE1-F1
#
_cell.length_a   1.000
_cell.length_b   1.000
_cell.length_c   1.000
_cell.angle_alpha   90.00
_cell.angle_beta   90.00
_cell.angle_gamma   90.00
#
_symmetry.space_group_name_H-M   'P 1'
#
loop_
_entity.id
_entity.type
_entity.pdbx_description
1 polymer ?
#
loop_
_entity_poly.entity_id
_entity_poly.type
_entity_poly.pdbx_seq_one_letter_code
_entity_poly.pdbx_strand_id
1 'polypeptide(L)'
;MDLSLSDVEILSLVDLLKTHTELFTQADKHSLIALINTLPDDKEAISNNIILWYEERPIIEEAMFEKLSSDEGFSGALGEQNTPLTPEEYKQTIKDAISL
;
A
#
# COMPACT_ATOMS: atom_id res chain seq x y z
N MET A 1 -8.50 -2.03 -18.47
CA MET A 1 -7.44 -2.94 -18.03
C MET A 1 -7.67 -3.11 -16.56
N ASP A 2 -7.88 -4.34 -16.11
CA ASP A 2 -8.05 -4.65 -14.70
C ASP A 2 -6.73 -4.46 -13.95
N LEU A 3 -6.82 -4.18 -12.65
CA LEU A 3 -5.67 -4.07 -11.76
C LEU A 3 -4.95 -5.42 -11.62
N SER A 4 -3.62 -5.42 -11.64
CA SER A 4 -2.82 -6.61 -11.30
C SER A 4 -2.73 -6.77 -9.78
N LEU A 5 -2.33 -7.95 -9.31
CA LEU A 5 -2.10 -8.21 -7.89
C LEU A 5 -1.16 -7.15 -7.24
N SER A 6 -0.10 -6.75 -7.93
CA SER A 6 0.78 -5.68 -7.44
C SER A 6 0.08 -4.33 -7.28
N ASP A 7 -0.84 -3.98 -8.19
CA ASP A 7 -1.62 -2.74 -8.07
C ASP A 7 -2.54 -2.83 -6.84
N VAL A 8 -3.15 -3.99 -6.64
CA VAL A 8 -4.04 -4.32 -5.52
C VAL A 8 -3.33 -4.21 -4.17
N GLU A 9 -2.15 -4.80 -4.03
CA GLU A 9 -1.34 -4.79 -2.82
C GLU A 9 -0.92 -3.36 -2.45
N ILE A 10 -0.38 -2.61 -3.42
CA ILE A 10 0.07 -1.24 -3.20
C ILE A 10 -1.10 -0.34 -2.78
N LEU A 11 -2.21 -0.37 -3.54
CA LEU A 11 -3.35 0.48 -3.24
C LEU A 11 -4.06 0.08 -1.94
N SER A 12 -3.98 -1.19 -1.55
CA SER A 12 -4.53 -1.64 -0.26
C SER A 12 -3.74 -1.06 0.91
N LEU A 13 -2.41 -1.01 0.81
CA LEU A 13 -1.58 -0.34 1.81
C LEU A 13 -1.91 1.16 1.89
N VAL A 14 -2.06 1.82 0.74
CA VAL A 14 -2.45 3.25 0.67
C VAL A 14 -3.77 3.49 1.38
N ASP A 15 -4.77 2.65 1.13
CA ASP A 15 -6.06 2.79 1.77
C ASP A 15 -5.98 2.53 3.28
N LEU A 16 -5.20 1.53 3.71
CA LEU A 16 -4.95 1.26 5.14
C LEU A 16 -4.29 2.47 5.82
N LEU A 17 -3.31 3.09 5.16
CA LEU A 17 -2.65 4.32 5.61
C LEU A 17 -3.63 5.48 5.77
N LYS A 18 -4.68 5.56 4.95
CA LYS A 18 -5.69 6.64 5.00
C LYS A 18 -6.82 6.38 5.98
N THR A 19 -7.26 5.13 6.09
CA THR A 19 -8.45 4.75 6.86
C THR A 19 -8.13 4.33 8.28
N HIS A 20 -6.98 3.69 8.49
CA HIS A 20 -6.55 3.12 9.77
C HIS A 20 -5.18 3.67 10.17
N THR A 21 -5.05 4.99 10.15
CA THR A 21 -3.78 5.70 10.47
C THR A 21 -3.23 5.32 11.84
N GLU A 22 -4.09 4.94 12.79
CA GLU A 22 -3.72 4.51 14.14
C GLU A 22 -2.91 3.21 14.19
N LEU A 23 -2.96 2.38 13.15
CA LEU A 23 -2.16 1.17 13.05
C LEU A 23 -0.68 1.48 12.77
N PHE A 24 -0.39 2.67 12.24
CA PHE A 24 0.96 3.07 11.85
C PHE A 24 1.56 4.01 12.88
N THR A 25 2.65 3.57 13.50
CA THR A 25 3.43 4.47 14.35
C THR A 25 4.19 5.49 13.50
N GLN A 26 4.67 6.57 14.11
CA GLN A 26 5.54 7.53 13.43
C GLN A 26 6.82 6.87 12.88
N ALA A 27 7.33 5.85 13.58
CA ALA A 27 8.50 5.08 13.13
C ALA A 27 8.18 4.26 11.87
N ASP A 28 7.00 3.66 11.79
CA ASP A 28 6.55 2.92 10.61
C ASP A 28 6.39 3.85 9.40
N LYS A 29 5.72 4.99 9.60
CA LYS A 29 5.57 6.04 8.58
C LYS A 29 6.93 6.49 8.05
N HIS A 30 7.90 6.77 8.92
CA HIS A 30 9.24 7.16 8.52
C HIS A 30 10.00 6.03 7.80
N SER A 31 9.90 4.79 8.30
CA SER A 31 10.53 3.62 7.68
C SER A 31 9.98 3.35 6.28
N LEU A 32 8.67 3.48 6.09
CA LEU A 32 8.03 3.29 4.79
C LEU A 32 8.44 4.40 3.81
N ILE A 33 8.46 5.68 4.23
CA ILE A 33 8.96 6.76 3.37
C ILE A 33 10.41 6.49 2.94
N ALA A 34 11.27 6.08 3.87
CA ALA A 34 12.66 5.76 3.57
C ALA A 34 12.76 4.62 2.56
N LEU A 35 11.99 3.54 2.74
CA LEU A 35 11.93 2.43 1.79
C LEU A 35 11.54 2.92 0.40
N ILE A 36 10.38 3.57 0.26
CA ILE A 36 9.83 4.03 -1.03
C ILE A 36 10.80 4.97 -1.78
N ASN A 37 11.56 5.80 -1.05
CA ASN A 37 12.56 6.68 -1.66
C ASN A 37 13.77 5.94 -2.24
N THR A 38 14.07 4.72 -1.80
CA THR A 38 15.21 3.92 -2.26
C THR A 38 14.87 2.95 -3.39
N LEU A 39 13.58 2.66 -3.61
CA LEU A 39 13.16 1.67 -4.60
C LEU A 39 13.30 2.21 -6.03
N PRO A 40 13.54 1.34 -7.03
CA PRO A 40 13.47 1.71 -8.45
C PRO A 40 12.03 2.03 -8.86
N ASP A 41 11.83 2.72 -9.98
CA ASP A 41 10.50 3.01 -10.55
C ASP A 41 9.95 1.77 -11.27
N ASP A 42 9.84 0.67 -10.54
CA ASP A 42 9.36 -0.63 -11.01
C ASP A 42 8.24 -1.11 -10.09
N LYS A 43 7.08 -1.43 -10.68
CA LYS A 43 5.88 -1.78 -9.91
C LYS A 43 6.06 -3.06 -9.09
N GLU A 44 6.62 -4.11 -9.69
CA GLU A 44 6.78 -5.39 -8.99
C GLU A 44 7.77 -5.25 -7.84
N ALA A 45 8.85 -4.49 -8.05
CA ALA A 45 9.81 -4.17 -6.99
C ALA A 45 9.15 -3.36 -5.86
N ILE A 46 8.30 -2.38 -6.19
CA ILE A 46 7.55 -1.60 -5.19
C ILE A 46 6.65 -2.54 -4.36
N SER A 47 5.85 -3.37 -5.02
CA SER A 47 4.94 -4.28 -4.32
C SER A 47 5.70 -5.27 -3.44
N ASN A 48 6.68 -5.97 -4.00
CA ASN A 48 7.46 -6.97 -3.26
C ASN A 48 8.16 -6.38 -2.03
N ASN A 49 8.75 -5.18 -2.14
CA ASN A 49 9.40 -4.55 -1.00
C ASN A 49 8.39 -4.06 0.05
N ILE A 50 7.19 -3.64 -0.36
CA ILE A 50 6.10 -3.32 0.56
C ILE A 50 5.65 -4.56 1.33
N ILE A 51 5.48 -5.70 0.64
CA ILE A 51 5.11 -6.98 1.26
C ILE A 51 6.12 -7.34 2.33
N LEU A 52 7.40 -7.41 1.97
CA LEU A 52 8.48 -7.70 2.90
C LEU A 52 8.51 -6.72 4.09
N TRP A 53 8.15 -5.46 3.85
CA TRP A 53 8.12 -4.45 4.90
C TRP A 53 6.99 -4.66 5.90
N TYR A 54 5.77 -4.96 5.47
CA TYR A 54 4.68 -5.19 6.42
C TYR A 54 4.71 -6.59 7.06
N GLU A 55 5.35 -7.59 6.45
CA GLU A 55 5.57 -8.93 7.05
C GLU A 55 6.38 -8.85 8.35
N GLU A 56 7.26 -7.86 8.49
CA GLU A 56 7.98 -7.61 9.74
C GLU A 56 7.13 -6.91 10.82
N ARG A 57 5.86 -6.59 10.51
CA ARG A 57 4.95 -5.77 11.33
C ARG A 57 3.60 -6.47 11.49
N PRO A 58 3.46 -7.37 12.49
CA PRO A 58 2.31 -8.26 12.62
C PRO A 58 0.94 -7.58 12.58
N ILE A 59 0.81 -6.40 13.20
CA ILE A 59 -0.45 -5.63 13.22
C ILE A 59 -0.84 -5.13 11.82
N ILE A 60 0.16 -4.71 11.03
CA ILE A 60 -0.06 -4.21 9.68
C ILE A 60 -0.27 -5.38 8.71
N GLU A 61 0.49 -6.45 8.88
CA GLU A 61 0.31 -7.71 8.13
C GLU A 61 -1.10 -8.26 8.30
N GLU A 62 -1.59 -8.36 9.54
CA GLU A 62 -2.95 -8.83 9.84
C GLU A 62 -3.99 -7.94 9.15
N ALA A 63 -3.87 -6.63 9.29
CA ALA A 63 -4.81 -5.69 8.68
C ALA A 63 -4.76 -5.73 7.14
N MET A 64 -3.58 -5.92 6.54
CA MET A 64 -3.44 -6.15 5.09
C MET A 64 -4.09 -7.48 4.68
N PHE A 65 -3.89 -8.55 5.45
CA PHE A 65 -4.50 -9.84 5.19
C PHE A 65 -6.02 -9.80 5.26
N GLU A 66 -6.60 -9.17 6.30
CA GLU A 66 -8.04 -8.98 6.43
C GLU A 66 -8.62 -8.19 5.25
N LYS A 67 -7.91 -7.15 4.81
CA LYS A 67 -8.32 -6.29 3.71
C LYS A 67 -8.26 -7.00 2.36
N LEU A 68 -7.22 -7.79 2.11
CA LEU A 68 -7.04 -8.54 0.87
C LEU A 68 -7.95 -9.79 0.81
N SER A 69 -8.27 -10.38 1.96
CA SER A 69 -9.13 -11.58 2.05
C SER A 69 -10.62 -11.27 2.01
N SER A 70 -11.01 -10.04 2.36
CA SER A 70 -12.40 -9.59 2.28
C SER A 70 -12.76 -9.28 0.82
N ASP A 71 -13.19 -10.31 0.09
CA ASP A 71 -13.64 -10.26 -1.31
C ASP A 71 -14.71 -9.15 -1.57
N GLU A 72 -15.47 -8.77 -0.53
CA GLU A 72 -16.48 -7.69 -0.58
C GLU A 72 -15.92 -6.26 -0.38
N GLY A 73 -14.71 -6.11 0.19
CA GLY A 73 -14.11 -4.82 0.51
C GLY A 73 -13.25 -4.23 -0.61
N PHE A 74 -12.81 -5.06 -1.56
CA PHE A 74 -11.88 -4.65 -2.61
C PHE A 74 -12.52 -3.69 -3.63
N SER A 75 -13.77 -3.95 -4.01
CA SER A 75 -14.54 -3.11 -4.94
C SER A 75 -15.05 -1.81 -4.31
N GLY A 76 -15.10 -1.72 -2.98
CA GLY A 76 -15.64 -0.56 -2.25
C GLY A 76 -14.57 0.42 -1.77
N ALA A 77 -13.41 -0.08 -1.32
CA ALA A 77 -12.37 0.75 -0.70
C ALA A 77 -11.47 1.47 -1.72
N LEU A 78 -11.24 0.88 -2.91
CA LEU A 78 -10.44 1.54 -3.96
C LEU A 78 -11.20 2.62 -4.72
N GLY A 79 -12.51 2.79 -4.46
CA GLY A 79 -13.35 3.67 -5.25
C GLY A 79 -13.20 3.39 -6.74
N GLU A 80 -13.50 4.36 -7.59
CA GLU A 80 -13.47 4.23 -9.05
C GLU A 80 -12.08 3.95 -9.67
N GLN A 81 -11.05 3.66 -8.87
CA GLN A 81 -9.67 3.43 -9.30
C GLN A 81 -9.50 2.05 -9.98
N ASN A 82 -10.14 1.91 -11.14
CA ASN A 82 -10.05 0.76 -12.03
C ASN A 82 -8.89 0.87 -13.02
N THR A 83 -8.04 1.89 -12.87
CA THR A 83 -6.93 2.16 -13.79
C THR A 83 -5.62 1.96 -13.05
N PRO A 84 -4.70 1.13 -13.58
CA PRO A 84 -3.37 0.97 -13.01
C PRO A 84 -2.63 2.32 -13.07
N LEU A 85 -1.93 2.64 -11.99
CA LEU A 85 -1.06 3.81 -11.93
C LEU A 85 0.33 3.46 -12.49
N THR A 86 1.10 4.49 -12.83
CA THR A 86 2.52 4.34 -13.09
C THR A 86 3.29 4.07 -11.78
N PRO A 87 4.49 3.45 -11.83
CA PRO A 87 5.32 3.24 -10.65
C PRO A 87 5.61 4.53 -9.86
N GLU A 88 5.83 5.65 -10.55
CA GLU A 88 6.06 6.96 -9.91
C GLU A 88 4.81 7.44 -9.17
N GLU A 89 3.64 7.31 -9.78
CA GLU A 89 2.35 7.64 -9.16
C GLU A 89 2.06 6.76 -7.95
N TYR A 90 2.41 5.47 -7.97
CA TYR A 90 2.30 4.60 -6.80
C TYR A 90 3.16 5.10 -5.64
N LYS A 91 4.43 5.41 -5.89
CA LYS A 91 5.32 5.95 -4.85
C LYS A 91 4.79 7.25 -4.28
N GLN A 92 4.29 8.14 -5.14
CA GLN A 92 3.73 9.42 -4.71
C GLN A 92 2.47 9.22 -3.87
N THR A 93 1.58 8.34 -4.30
CA THR A 93 0.33 8.03 -3.58
C THR A 93 0.59 7.49 -2.17
N ILE A 94 1.61 6.64 -2.01
CA ILE A 94 2.03 6.13 -0.69
C ILE A 94 2.56 7.28 0.19
N LYS A 95 3.43 8.14 -0.36
CA LYS A 95 4.00 9.29 0.40
C LYS A 95 2.93 10.27 0.85
N ASP A 96 1.96 10.54 -0.03
CA ASP A 96 0.85 11.42 0.26
C ASP A 96 -0.04 10.82 1.37
N ALA A 97 -0.30 9.51 1.32
CA ALA A 97 -1.07 8.81 2.35
C ALA A 97 -0.40 8.84 3.74
N ILE A 98 0.93 8.83 3.79
CA ILE A 98 1.68 8.91 5.06
C ILE A 98 1.63 10.33 5.65
N SER A 99 1.53 11.35 4.80
CA SER A 99 1.62 12.77 5.16
C SER A 99 0.28 13.40 5.57
N LEU A 100 -0.82 12.65 5.47
CA LEU A 100 -2.16 12.98 5.99
C LEU A 100 -2.22 12.81 7.51
#